data_AF-A0AAU5JHU8-F1
#
_entry.id   AF-A0AAU5JHU8-F1
#
_cell.length_a   1.000
_cell.length_b   1.000
_cell.length_c   1.000
_cell.angle_alpha   90.00
_cell.angle_beta   90.00
_cell.angle_gamma   90.00
#
_symmetry.space_group_name_H-M   'P 1'
#
loop_
_entity.id
_entity.type
_entity.pdbx_description
1 polymer ?
#
loop_
_entity_poly.entity_id
_entity_poly.type
_entity_poly.pdbx_seq_one_letter_code
_entity_poly.pdbx_strand_id
1 'polypeptide(L)'
;MDLDREPQKIARAAGDEIRALNHRTIDVKGFYGHDEDGSYISAAPLNASATVEALVALTDRLPQALQQISRAVQHLEEQQAIRMADGSDVADQVSVALRGLLDAEQAVKVANVHLREAGRPLANMGGHFSDDELEDVGITA
;
A
#
# COMPACT_ATOMS: atom_id res chain seq x y z
N MET A 1 -17.58 -3.07 9.18
CA MET A 1 -17.26 -2.71 7.79
C MET A 1 -18.53 -2.16 7.19
N ASP A 2 -18.50 -0.93 6.69
CA ASP A 2 -19.63 -0.32 5.99
C ASP A 2 -19.64 -0.82 4.55
N LEU A 3 -20.58 -1.73 4.24
CA LEU A 3 -20.73 -2.35 2.93
C LEU A 3 -21.68 -1.57 2.00
N ASP A 4 -22.31 -0.51 2.52
CA ASP A 4 -23.25 0.31 1.75
C ASP A 4 -22.53 1.39 0.94
N ARG A 5 -21.22 1.57 1.17
CA ARG A 5 -20.37 2.46 0.39
C ARG A 5 -20.15 1.92 -1.01
N GLU A 6 -20.36 2.80 -2.00
CA GLU A 6 -20.03 2.51 -3.40
C GLU A 6 -18.54 2.10 -3.55
N PRO A 7 -18.22 1.05 -4.33
CA PRO A 7 -16.84 0.57 -4.50
C PRO A 7 -15.84 1.66 -4.92
N GLN A 8 -16.22 2.56 -5.83
CA GLN A 8 -15.37 3.68 -6.26
C GLN A 8 -15.05 4.66 -5.12
N LYS A 9 -15.96 4.85 -4.15
CA LYS A 9 -15.73 5.73 -3.00
C LYS A 9 -14.77 5.08 -2.00
N ILE A 10 -14.76 3.74 -1.92
CA ILE A 10 -13.79 2.99 -1.12
C ILE A 10 -12.40 3.10 -1.77
N ALA A 11 -12.31 2.84 -3.08
CA ALA A 11 -11.05 2.93 -3.82
C ALA A 11 -10.43 4.33 -3.78
N ARG A 12 -11.24 5.39 -3.93
CA ARG A 12 -10.78 6.79 -3.81
C ARG A 12 -10.23 7.10 -2.42
N ALA A 13 -10.96 6.73 -1.37
CA ALA A 13 -10.49 6.95 0.00
C ALA A 13 -9.15 6.23 0.26
N ALA A 14 -9.00 4.99 -0.20
CA ALA A 14 -7.73 4.29 -0.10
C ALA A 14 -6.58 5.03 -0.84
N GLY A 15 -6.85 5.57 -2.02
CA GLY A 15 -5.90 6.42 -2.75
C GLY A 15 -5.51 7.70 -2.01
N ASP A 16 -6.48 8.36 -1.37
CA ASP A 16 -6.23 9.56 -0.56
C ASP A 16 -5.37 9.25 0.68
N GLU A 17 -5.60 8.11 1.34
CA GLU A 17 -4.77 7.65 2.46
C GLU A 17 -3.34 7.30 2.02
N ILE A 18 -3.16 6.68 0.85
CA ILE A 18 -1.82 6.44 0.28
C ILE A 18 -1.13 7.76 -0.07
N ARG A 19 -1.86 8.76 -0.56
CA ARG A 19 -1.31 10.09 -0.79
C ARG A 19 -0.88 10.74 0.53
N ALA A 20 -1.69 10.64 1.58
CA ALA A 20 -1.34 11.13 2.91
C ALA A 20 -0.09 10.43 3.46
N LEU A 21 0.00 9.10 3.30
CA LEU A 21 1.19 8.33 3.64
C LEU A 21 2.43 8.84 2.88
N ASN A 22 2.33 9.03 1.56
CA ASN A 22 3.45 9.53 0.75
C ASN A 22 3.91 10.93 1.19
N HIS A 23 2.98 11.81 1.58
CA HIS A 23 3.36 13.10 2.15
C HIS A 23 4.04 12.93 3.51
N ARG A 24 3.57 12.00 4.34
CA ARG A 24 4.13 11.72 5.66
C ARG A 24 5.54 11.14 5.57
N THR A 25 5.81 10.25 4.63
CA THR A 25 7.12 9.61 4.43
C THR A 25 8.21 10.57 3.92
N ILE A 26 7.82 11.71 3.35
CA ILE A 26 8.73 12.79 2.95
C ILE A 26 9.07 13.71 4.13
N ASP A 27 8.13 13.91 5.06
CA ASP A 27 8.35 14.71 6.27
C ASP A 27 9.14 13.90 7.31
N VAL A 28 10.43 14.20 7.45
CA VAL A 28 11.35 13.51 8.38
C VAL A 28 10.79 13.45 9.80
N LYS A 29 10.27 14.57 10.33
CA LYS A 29 9.67 14.58 11.67
C LYS A 29 8.41 13.72 11.72
N GLY A 30 7.68 13.74 10.62
CA GLY A 30 6.43 13.05 10.52
C GLY A 30 6.54 11.54 10.43
N PHE A 31 7.50 11.07 9.64
CA PHE A 31 7.73 9.66 9.41
C PHE A 31 8.53 9.02 10.53
N TYR A 32 9.52 9.75 11.07
CA TYR A 32 10.39 9.17 12.09
C TYR A 32 9.75 9.12 13.46
N GLY A 33 8.76 9.98 13.72
CA GLY A 33 8.07 10.04 15.01
C GLY A 33 8.92 10.72 16.07
N HIS A 34 8.53 10.53 17.33
CA HIS A 34 9.25 10.97 18.52
C HIS A 34 9.21 9.85 19.56
N ASP A 35 10.35 9.57 20.19
CA ASP A 35 10.37 8.80 21.44
C ASP A 35 9.93 9.67 22.63
N GLU A 36 9.74 9.05 23.80
CA GLU A 36 9.30 9.73 25.05
C GLU A 36 10.25 10.86 25.48
N ASP A 37 11.52 10.80 25.04
CA ASP A 37 12.60 11.76 25.24
C ASP A 37 12.67 12.87 24.17
N GLY A 38 11.84 12.78 23.12
CA GLY A 38 11.78 13.75 22.02
C GLY A 38 12.76 13.49 20.87
N SER A 39 13.52 12.39 20.91
CA SER A 39 14.42 11.99 19.84
C SER A 39 13.66 11.50 18.61
N TYR A 40 14.10 11.91 17.42
CA TYR A 40 13.43 11.54 16.17
C TYR A 40 14.02 10.28 15.56
N ILE A 41 15.30 9.97 15.79
CA ILE A 41 16.03 8.99 14.97
C ILE A 41 15.81 7.56 15.46
N SER A 42 15.58 7.37 16.76
CA SER A 42 15.41 6.08 17.41
C SER A 42 14.11 5.36 17.03
N ALA A 43 13.01 6.10 16.84
CA ALA A 43 11.72 5.56 16.41
C ALA A 43 11.63 5.27 14.90
N ALA A 44 12.54 5.82 14.07
CA ALA A 44 12.47 5.72 12.61
C ALA A 44 12.49 4.27 12.08
N PRO A 45 13.34 3.35 12.59
CA PRO A 45 13.35 1.95 12.13
C PRO A 45 12.03 1.21 12.42
N LEU A 46 11.44 1.43 13.60
CA LEU A 46 10.15 0.84 13.97
C LEU A 46 9.04 1.33 13.03
N ASN A 47 8.98 2.63 12.78
CA ASN A 47 7.99 3.23 11.88
C ASN A 47 8.15 2.73 10.44
N ALA A 48 9.38 2.57 9.96
CA ALA A 48 9.66 1.98 8.65
C ALA A 48 9.18 0.52 8.55
N SER A 49 9.48 -0.29 9.57
CA SER A 49 9.03 -1.69 9.66
C SER A 49 7.51 -1.79 9.65
N ALA A 50 6.83 -1.08 10.56
CA ALA A 50 5.37 -1.08 10.68
C ALA A 50 4.67 -0.59 9.38
N THR A 51 5.25 0.42 8.72
CA THR A 51 4.75 0.92 7.44
C THR A 51 4.84 -0.15 6.35
N VAL A 52 5.98 -0.86 6.24
CA VAL A 52 6.13 -1.94 5.26
C VAL A 52 5.19 -3.11 5.54
N GLU A 53 4.97 -3.48 6.80
CA GLU A 53 3.99 -4.51 7.17
C GLU A 53 2.56 -4.12 6.74
N ALA A 54 2.17 -2.86 6.94
CA ALA A 54 0.89 -2.35 6.47
C ALA A 54 0.77 -2.40 4.93
N LEU A 55 1.84 -2.09 4.20
CA LEU A 55 1.88 -2.21 2.73
C LEU A 55 1.81 -3.67 2.25
N VAL A 56 2.41 -4.62 2.98
CA VAL A 56 2.22 -6.06 2.71
C VAL A 56 0.74 -6.43 2.83
N ALA A 57 0.08 -5.98 3.90
CA ALA A 57 -1.33 -6.27 4.13
C ALA A 57 -2.25 -5.66 3.05
N LEU A 58 -1.88 -4.50 2.49
CA LEU A 58 -2.59 -3.89 1.37
C LEU A 58 -2.41 -4.72 0.08
N THR A 59 -1.17 -5.05 -0.24
CA THR A 59 -0.80 -5.79 -1.47
C THR A 59 -1.24 -7.25 -1.44
N ASP A 60 -1.49 -7.84 -0.26
CA ASP A 60 -2.13 -9.16 -0.13
C ASP A 60 -3.60 -9.15 -0.60
N ARG A 61 -4.32 -8.04 -0.41
CA ARG A 61 -5.77 -7.96 -0.64
C ARG A 61 -6.13 -7.41 -2.01
N LEU A 62 -5.32 -6.51 -2.55
CA LEU A 62 -5.57 -5.85 -3.82
C LEU A 62 -5.72 -6.82 -5.02
N PRO A 63 -4.99 -7.95 -5.12
CA PRO A 63 -5.19 -8.93 -6.19
C PRO A 63 -6.62 -9.48 -6.24
N GLN A 64 -7.24 -9.74 -5.08
CA GLN A 64 -8.62 -10.22 -5.01
C GLN A 64 -9.62 -9.17 -5.54
N ALA A 65 -9.39 -7.89 -5.22
CA ALA A 65 -10.23 -6.80 -5.71
C ALA A 65 -10.13 -6.67 -7.24
N LEU A 66 -8.91 -6.80 -7.81
CA LEU A 66 -8.70 -6.78 -9.26
C LEU A 66 -9.40 -7.96 -9.94
N GLN A 67 -9.32 -9.17 -9.39
CA GLN A 67 -10.04 -10.34 -9.90
C GLN A 67 -11.57 -10.15 -9.87
N GLN A 68 -12.11 -9.54 -8.82
CA GLN A 68 -13.54 -9.25 -8.72
C GLN A 68 -13.98 -8.24 -9.78
N ILE A 69 -13.19 -7.20 -10.04
CA ILE A 69 -13.45 -6.22 -11.11
C ILE A 69 -13.40 -6.91 -12.48
N SER A 70 -12.40 -7.75 -12.75
CA SER A 70 -12.29 -8.50 -14.02
C SER A 70 -13.52 -9.37 -14.27
N ARG A 71 -14.00 -10.10 -13.25
CA ARG A 71 -15.23 -10.90 -13.35
C ARG A 71 -16.47 -10.05 -13.60
N ALA A 72 -16.55 -8.88 -12.98
CA ALA A 72 -17.67 -7.95 -13.21
C ALA A 72 -17.66 -7.44 -14.66
N VAL A 73 -16.49 -7.09 -15.21
CA VAL A 73 -16.35 -6.65 -16.61
C VAL A 73 -16.74 -7.77 -17.58
N GLN A 74 -16.25 -9.00 -17.36
CA GLN A 74 -16.64 -10.17 -18.15
C GLN A 74 -18.15 -10.41 -18.14
N HIS A 75 -18.75 -10.34 -16.95
CA HIS A 75 -20.19 -10.51 -16.82
C HIS A 75 -20.98 -9.43 -17.58
N LEU A 76 -20.54 -8.16 -17.51
CA LEU A 76 -21.17 -7.07 -18.25
C LEU A 76 -21.03 -7.24 -19.77
N GLU A 77 -19.90 -7.77 -20.25
CA GLU A 77 -19.68 -8.11 -21.65
C GLU A 77 -20.63 -9.23 -22.11
N GLU A 78 -20.73 -10.32 -21.34
CA GLU A 78 -21.64 -11.44 -21.60
C GLU A 78 -23.11 -11.00 -21.68
N GLN A 79 -23.50 -10.02 -20.85
CA GLN A 79 -24.84 -9.42 -20.85
C GLN A 79 -25.04 -8.35 -21.95
N GLN A 80 -24.02 -8.07 -22.77
CA GLN A 80 -24.03 -7.00 -23.77
C GLN A 80 -24.41 -5.63 -23.17
N ALA A 81 -24.03 -5.40 -21.90
CA ALA A 81 -24.38 -4.21 -21.14
C ALA A 81 -23.37 -3.05 -21.30
N ILE A 82 -22.28 -3.27 -22.04
CA ILE A 82 -21.19 -2.32 -22.24
C ILE A 82 -21.42 -1.56 -23.56
N ARG A 83 -21.24 -0.24 -23.52
CA ARG A 83 -21.18 0.62 -24.71
C ARG A 83 -19.94 1.50 -24.66
N MET A 84 -19.29 1.68 -25.80
CA MET A 84 -18.17 2.61 -25.96
C MET A 84 -18.67 3.99 -26.37
N ALA A 85 -18.25 5.04 -25.66
CA ALA A 85 -18.68 6.41 -25.93
C ALA A 85 -17.99 7.02 -27.16
N ASP A 86 -16.82 6.51 -27.53
CA ASP A 86 -15.98 6.96 -28.63
C ASP A 86 -16.18 6.15 -29.92
N GLY A 87 -17.10 5.18 -29.92
CA GLY A 87 -17.39 4.31 -31.06
C GLY A 87 -16.36 3.19 -31.29
N SER A 88 -15.41 2.99 -30.38
CA SER A 88 -14.49 1.85 -30.44
C SER A 88 -15.21 0.50 -30.28
N ASP A 89 -14.58 -0.58 -30.77
CA ASP A 89 -15.13 -1.93 -30.67
C ASP A 89 -15.17 -2.40 -29.20
N VAL A 90 -16.33 -2.85 -28.73
CA VAL A 90 -16.53 -3.23 -27.33
C VAL A 90 -15.66 -4.43 -26.94
N ALA A 91 -15.57 -5.45 -27.79
CA ALA A 91 -14.83 -6.67 -27.47
C ALA A 91 -13.32 -6.40 -27.37
N ASP A 92 -12.79 -5.59 -28.30
CA ASP A 92 -11.40 -5.16 -28.25
C ASP A 92 -11.09 -4.37 -26.97
N GLN A 93 -11.95 -3.43 -26.58
CA GLN A 93 -11.73 -2.60 -25.40
C GLN A 93 -11.89 -3.38 -24.09
N VAL A 94 -12.84 -4.32 -24.03
CA VAL A 94 -12.98 -5.23 -22.89
C VAL A 94 -11.73 -6.11 -22.77
N SER A 95 -11.24 -6.68 -23.87
CA SER A 95 -10.00 -7.46 -23.89
C SER A 95 -8.80 -6.67 -23.38
N VAL A 96 -8.65 -5.40 -23.80
CA VAL A 96 -7.60 -4.49 -23.30
C VAL A 96 -7.75 -4.25 -21.80
N ALA A 97 -8.96 -3.95 -21.32
CA ALA A 97 -9.21 -3.70 -19.90
C ALA A 97 -8.91 -4.94 -19.04
N LEU A 98 -9.35 -6.13 -19.46
CA LEU A 98 -9.10 -7.38 -18.76
C LEU A 98 -7.61 -7.73 -18.71
N ARG A 99 -6.87 -7.49 -19.80
CA ARG A 99 -5.41 -7.65 -19.81
C ARG A 99 -4.75 -6.68 -18.85
N GLY A 100 -5.15 -5.41 -18.84
CA GLY A 100 -4.63 -4.41 -17.90
C GLY A 100 -4.86 -4.79 -16.43
N LEU A 101 -6.04 -5.33 -16.10
CA LEU A 101 -6.34 -5.82 -14.75
C LEU A 101 -5.50 -7.04 -14.35
N LEU A 102 -5.27 -7.97 -15.29
CA LEU A 102 -4.41 -9.14 -15.08
C LEU A 102 -2.94 -8.73 -14.85
N ASP A 103 -2.44 -7.80 -15.67
CA ASP A 103 -1.07 -7.29 -15.55
C ASP A 103 -0.89 -6.55 -14.21
N ALA A 104 -1.88 -5.75 -13.80
CA ALA A 104 -1.90 -5.11 -12.49
C ALA A 104 -1.91 -6.13 -11.34
N GLU A 105 -2.70 -7.19 -11.46
CA GLU A 105 -2.74 -8.28 -10.46
C GLU A 105 -1.35 -8.92 -10.29
N GLN A 106 -0.69 -9.22 -11.40
CA GLN A 106 0.63 -9.83 -11.39
C GLN A 106 1.69 -8.88 -10.82
N ALA A 107 1.65 -7.60 -11.20
CA ALA A 107 2.56 -6.58 -10.68
C ALA A 107 2.43 -6.41 -9.15
N VAL A 108 1.19 -6.42 -8.64
CA VAL A 108 0.93 -6.32 -7.20
C VAL A 108 1.46 -7.54 -6.44
N LYS A 109 1.33 -8.75 -7.00
CA LYS A 109 1.91 -9.97 -6.40
C LYS A 109 3.45 -9.90 -6.33
N VAL A 110 4.09 -9.41 -7.39
CA VAL A 110 5.55 -9.21 -7.41
C VAL A 110 5.96 -8.17 -6.37
N ALA A 111 5.23 -7.05 -6.29
CA ALA A 111 5.47 -6.03 -5.27
C ALA A 111 5.33 -6.59 -3.84
N ASN A 112 4.32 -7.42 -3.59
CA ASN A 112 4.12 -8.08 -2.29
C ASN A 112 5.32 -8.96 -1.89
N VAL A 113 5.87 -9.72 -2.83
CA VAL A 113 7.08 -10.53 -2.59
C VAL A 113 8.24 -9.64 -2.14
N HIS A 114 8.52 -8.56 -2.88
CA HIS A 114 9.60 -7.64 -2.53
C HIS A 114 9.37 -6.89 -1.22
N LEU A 115 8.12 -6.53 -0.91
CA LEU A 115 7.77 -5.92 0.38
C LEU A 115 8.02 -6.89 1.55
N ARG A 116 7.68 -8.18 1.38
CA ARG A 116 7.97 -9.21 2.39
C ARG A 116 9.48 -9.46 2.54
N GLU A 117 10.23 -9.42 1.44
CA GLU A 117 11.69 -9.52 1.46
C GLU A 117 12.32 -8.34 2.21
N ALA A 118 11.82 -7.11 1.98
CA ALA A 118 12.27 -5.91 2.66
C ALA A 118 11.83 -5.85 4.14
N GLY A 119 10.65 -6.39 4.46
CA GLY A 119 10.12 -6.42 5.82
C GLY A 119 11.00 -7.24 6.79
N ARG A 120 11.64 -8.31 6.31
CA ARG A 120 12.51 -9.17 7.12
C ARG A 120 13.69 -8.43 7.78
N PRO A 121 14.56 -7.72 7.04
CA PRO A 121 15.61 -6.93 7.67
C PRO A 121 15.04 -5.75 8.46
N LEU A 122 13.99 -5.09 7.99
CA LEU A 122 13.38 -3.94 8.68
C LEU A 122 12.87 -4.28 10.08
N ALA A 123 12.27 -5.46 10.26
CA ALA A 123 11.81 -5.93 11.58
C ALA A 123 12.94 -6.15 12.59
N ASN A 124 14.19 -6.26 12.12
CA ASN A 124 15.37 -6.40 12.97
C ASN A 124 16.16 -5.09 13.13
N MET A 125 15.75 -4.01 12.45
CA MET A 125 16.40 -2.72 12.60
C MET A 125 15.91 -2.05 13.89
N GLY A 126 16.84 -1.76 14.79
CA GLY A 126 16.62 -0.92 15.97
C GLY A 126 17.22 0.46 15.77
N GLY A 127 16.67 1.47 16.43
CA GLY A 127 17.30 2.78 16.55
C GLY A 127 18.60 2.69 17.33
N HIS A 128 19.60 3.48 16.94
CA HIS A 128 20.74 3.74 17.81
C HIS A 128 20.39 4.91 18.72
N PHE A 129 20.56 4.72 20.03
CA PHE A 129 20.61 5.82 20.98
C PHE A 129 21.89 6.62 20.72
N SER A 130 21.79 7.94 20.77
CA SER A 130 22.94 8.83 20.78
C SER A 130 23.71 8.68 22.10
N ASP A 131 25.02 8.99 22.10
CA ASP A 131 25.86 8.86 23.31
C ASP A 131 25.30 9.69 24.49
N ASP A 132 24.65 10.82 24.21
CA ASP A 132 23.97 11.66 25.21
C ASP A 132 22.75 10.95 25.85
N GLU A 133 22.07 10.07 25.11
CA GLU A 133 20.94 9.27 25.61
C GLU A 133 21.44 8.06 26.43
N LEU A 134 22.61 7.49 26.12
CA LEU A 134 23.19 6.35 26.84
C LEU A 134 23.65 6.71 28.28
N GLU A 135 24.13 7.94 28.48
CA GLU A 135 24.47 8.45 29.82
C GLU A 135 23.22 8.62 30.71
N ASP A 136 22.09 9.04 30.15
CA ASP A 136 20.83 9.25 30.89
C ASP A 136 20.14 7.94 31.31
N VAL A 137 20.31 6.84 30.57
CA VAL A 137 19.84 5.49 30.96
C VAL A 137 20.86 4.70 31.80
N GLY A 138 22.00 5.30 32.13
CA GLY A 138 23.02 4.69 32.99
C GLY A 138 23.78 3.52 32.35
N ILE A 139 23.84 3.46 31.02
CA ILE A 139 24.60 2.46 30.27
C ILE A 139 25.91 3.09 29.82
N THR A 140 26.97 2.90 30.59
CA THR A 140 28.34 3.30 30.18
C THR A 140 28.95 2.26 29.26
N ALA A 141 29.60 2.72 28.19
CA ALA A 141 30.37 1.90 27.24
C ALA A 141 31.45 1.02 27.91
#